data_AF-A0A3M1WQJ0-F1
#
_entry.id   AF-A0A3M1WQJ0-F1
#
_cell.length_a   1.000
_cell.length_b   1.000
_cell.length_c   1.000
_cell.angle_alpha   90.00
_cell.angle_beta   90.00
_cell.angle_gamma   90.00
#
_symmetry.space_group_name_H-M   'P 1'
#
loop_
_entity.id
_entity.type
_entity.pdbx_description
1 polymer ?
#
loop_
_entity_poly.entity_id
_entity_poly.type
_entity_poly.pdbx_seq_one_letter_code
_entity_poly.pdbx_strand_id
1 'polypeptide(L)'
;MKSGSFGRRPGGIVKKRQTTSNSRGIVQRFGVSMEPALLRRFDALIARKGYATRSEALRDMVRAALAEEALTDERAEVVVTIVLVYDHHLRNLTARLTQHQHDALDLITATLHVHLDEHRCLEVLVARGRYGRVRRFADSLISMKGVQHGDVMVTTLG
;
A
#
# COMPACT_ATOMS: atom_id res chain seq x y z
N MET A 1 23.10 -60.12 -34.46
CA MET A 1 23.09 -58.86 -33.67
C MET A 1 21.81 -58.08 -33.99
N LYS A 2 21.10 -57.63 -32.94
CA LYS A 2 19.94 -56.72 -32.87
C LYS A 2 18.58 -57.16 -33.45
N SER A 3 17.66 -57.41 -32.53
CA SER A 3 16.26 -56.93 -32.40
C SER A 3 15.53 -57.97 -31.55
N GLY A 4 14.75 -57.68 -30.51
CA GLY A 4 14.09 -56.48 -30.02
C GLY A 4 12.79 -56.98 -29.38
N SER A 5 12.45 -56.50 -28.19
CA SER A 5 11.09 -56.15 -27.74
C SER A 5 10.78 -56.48 -26.26
N PHE A 6 10.38 -55.40 -25.57
CA PHE A 6 9.22 -55.27 -24.69
C PHE A 6 8.99 -56.35 -23.61
N GLY A 7 9.08 -56.08 -22.31
CA GLY A 7 8.60 -54.88 -21.62
C GLY A 7 7.28 -55.19 -20.89
N ARG A 8 7.35 -55.66 -19.64
CA ARG A 8 6.27 -55.56 -18.67
C ARG A 8 6.85 -55.10 -17.33
N ARG A 9 6.46 -53.91 -16.87
CA ARG A 9 6.44 -53.55 -15.45
C ARG A 9 5.13 -52.82 -15.14
N PRO A 10 4.43 -53.17 -14.05
CA PRO A 10 3.18 -52.54 -13.67
C PRO A 10 3.41 -51.20 -12.98
N GLY A 11 2.35 -50.37 -12.99
CA GLY A 11 2.34 -48.98 -12.57
C GLY A 11 2.82 -48.74 -11.13
N GLY A 12 3.76 -47.81 -11.00
CA GLY A 12 4.08 -47.14 -9.74
C GLY A 12 3.27 -45.85 -9.65
N ILE A 13 2.39 -45.77 -8.67
CA ILE A 13 1.66 -44.57 -8.27
C ILE A 13 2.67 -43.46 -7.97
N VAL A 14 2.78 -42.48 -8.87
CA VAL A 14 3.50 -41.23 -8.58
C VAL A 14 2.68 -40.47 -7.55
N LYS A 15 2.98 -40.67 -6.26
CA LYS A 15 2.57 -39.73 -5.21
C LYS A 15 3.24 -38.39 -5.52
N LYS A 16 2.52 -37.51 -6.22
CA LYS A 16 2.83 -36.07 -6.28
C LYS A 16 3.01 -35.61 -4.83
N ARG A 17 4.25 -35.35 -4.42
CA ARG A 17 4.52 -34.54 -3.24
C ARG A 17 3.91 -33.18 -3.53
N GLN A 18 2.72 -32.94 -2.99
CA GLN A 18 2.21 -31.60 -2.80
C GLN A 18 3.19 -30.91 -1.85
N THR A 19 4.12 -30.14 -2.42
CA THR A 19 4.83 -29.11 -1.69
C THR A 19 3.81 -28.02 -1.39
N THR A 20 3.13 -28.17 -0.25
CA THR A 20 2.43 -27.08 0.40
C THR A 20 3.48 -26.04 0.81
N SER A 21 3.71 -25.02 -0.03
CA SER A 21 4.57 -23.90 0.33
C SER A 21 3.83 -23.06 1.36
N ASN A 22 3.96 -23.45 2.63
CA ASN A 22 3.56 -22.63 3.76
C ASN A 22 4.61 -21.51 3.90
N SER A 23 4.45 -20.41 3.15
CA SER A 23 5.38 -19.29 3.14
C SER A 23 5.21 -18.41 4.37
N ARG A 24 5.68 -18.90 5.52
CA ARG A 24 6.09 -18.05 6.63
C ARG A 24 7.52 -17.55 6.35
N GLY A 25 7.64 -16.30 5.92
CA GLY A 25 8.82 -15.44 6.11
C GLY A 25 10.19 -15.99 5.70
N ILE A 26 10.44 -16.23 4.41
CA ILE A 26 11.81 -16.46 3.93
C ILE A 26 12.52 -15.10 3.84
N VAL A 27 13.49 -14.86 4.74
CA VAL A 27 14.34 -13.65 4.71
C VAL A 27 15.63 -13.97 3.96
N GLN A 28 15.87 -13.26 2.85
CA GLN A 28 17.13 -13.35 2.12
C GLN A 28 18.17 -12.39 2.70
N ARG A 29 19.40 -12.87 2.92
CA ARG A 29 20.52 -12.04 3.39
C ARG A 29 21.36 -11.59 2.20
N PHE A 30 21.72 -10.31 2.19
CA PHE A 30 22.67 -9.70 1.26
C PHE A 30 23.56 -8.71 2.02
N GLY A 31 24.76 -8.44 1.50
CA GLY A 31 25.70 -7.47 2.05
C GLY A 31 25.56 -6.10 1.39
N VAL A 32 25.73 -5.03 2.16
CA VAL A 32 25.74 -3.64 1.67
C VAL A 32 27.02 -2.96 2.15
N SER A 33 27.72 -2.30 1.22
CA SER A 33 28.90 -1.48 1.53
C SER A 33 28.48 -0.01 1.66
N MET A 34 29.07 0.69 2.63
CA MET A 34 28.74 2.09 2.91
C MET A 34 29.97 2.83 3.41
N GLU A 35 30.13 4.09 3.02
CA GLU A 35 31.20 4.95 3.54
C GLU A 35 31.11 5.06 5.07
N PRO A 36 32.24 5.03 5.81
CA PRO A 36 32.22 5.06 7.27
C PRO A 36 31.49 6.26 7.87
N ALA A 37 31.58 7.43 7.22
CA ALA A 37 30.89 8.64 7.67
C ALA A 37 29.37 8.54 7.49
N LEU A 38 28.92 7.95 6.38
CA LEU A 38 27.50 7.74 6.11
C LEU A 38 26.92 6.68 7.05
N LEU A 39 27.65 5.59 7.31
CA LEU A 39 27.22 4.56 8.26
C LEU A 39 27.02 5.12 9.67
N ARG A 40 27.93 5.99 10.15
CA ARG A 40 27.75 6.68 11.44
C ARG A 40 26.50 7.55 11.49
N ARG A 41 26.22 8.29 10.41
CA ARG A 41 24.99 9.12 10.31
C ARG A 41 23.73 8.25 10.28
N PHE A 42 23.79 7.12 9.58
CA PHE A 42 22.70 6.15 9.53
C PHE A 42 22.43 5.56 10.92
N ASP A 43 23.48 5.12 11.63
CA ASP A 43 23.36 4.59 13.00
C ASP A 43 22.72 5.60 13.96
N ALA A 44 23.15 6.87 13.90
CA ALA A 44 22.56 7.93 14.70
C ALA A 44 21.08 8.20 14.36
N LEU A 45 20.72 8.11 13.07
CA LEU A 45 19.33 8.25 12.62
C LEU A 45 18.45 7.11 13.14
N ILE A 46 18.89 5.86 13.00
CA ILE A 46 18.08 4.70 13.37
C ILE A 46 17.91 4.60 14.89
N ALA A 47 18.93 4.98 15.67
CA ALA A 47 18.84 5.05 17.13
C ALA A 47 17.81 6.10 17.56
N ARG A 48 17.82 7.30 16.95
CA ARG A 48 16.83 8.35 17.21
C ARG A 48 15.41 7.95 16.83
N LYS A 49 15.25 7.16 15.76
CA LYS A 49 13.94 6.65 15.31
C LYS A 49 13.47 5.40 16.07
N GLY A 50 14.29 4.85 16.97
CA GLY A 50 13.93 3.70 17.81
C GLY A 50 13.97 2.34 17.09
N TYR A 51 14.68 2.22 15.97
CA TYR A 51 14.81 0.95 15.27
C TYR A 51 15.66 -0.06 16.07
N ALA A 52 15.26 -1.32 16.08
CA ALA A 52 16.00 -2.37 16.79
C ALA A 52 17.26 -2.81 16.03
N THR A 53 17.22 -2.80 14.69
CA THR A 53 18.36 -3.21 13.84
C THR A 53 18.50 -2.35 12.59
N ARG A 54 19.74 -2.26 12.07
CA ARG A 54 20.03 -1.67 10.75
C ARG A 54 19.20 -2.30 9.63
N SER A 55 19.04 -3.63 9.67
CA SER A 55 18.29 -4.38 8.64
C SER A 55 16.80 -4.02 8.61
N GLU A 56 16.21 -3.71 9.77
CA GLU A 56 14.83 -3.26 9.86
C GLU A 56 14.67 -1.85 9.26
N ALA A 57 15.52 -0.91 9.68
CA ALA A 57 15.54 0.43 9.12
C ALA A 57 15.75 0.41 7.60
N LEU A 58 16.70 -0.38 7.11
CA LEU A 58 16.97 -0.52 5.67
C LEU A 58 15.76 -1.10 4.94
N ARG A 59 15.09 -2.11 5.51
CA ARG A 59 13.89 -2.71 4.90
C ARG A 59 12.77 -1.70 4.78
N ASP A 60 12.54 -0.88 5.79
CA ASP A 60 11.51 0.16 5.76
C ASP A 60 11.86 1.27 4.77
N MET A 61 13.12 1.69 4.69
CA MET A 61 13.58 2.64 3.67
C MET A 61 13.38 2.08 2.25
N VAL A 62 13.69 0.80 2.02
CA VAL A 62 13.47 0.15 0.73
C VAL A 62 11.99 0.07 0.40
N ARG A 63 11.13 -0.30 1.37
CA ARG A 63 9.68 -0.31 1.17
C ARG A 63 9.14 1.07 0.84
N ALA A 64 9.61 2.11 1.55
CA ALA A 64 9.21 3.49 1.27
C ALA A 64 9.62 3.89 -0.15
N ALA A 65 10.85 3.61 -0.57
CA ALA A 65 11.33 3.91 -1.92
C ALA A 65 10.55 3.14 -3.01
N LEU A 66 10.24 1.86 -2.77
CA LEU A 66 9.43 1.06 -3.70
C LEU A 66 7.97 1.54 -3.75
N ALA A 67 7.42 1.98 -2.61
CA ALA A 67 6.09 2.55 -2.57
C ALA A 67 6.03 3.87 -3.36
N GLU A 68 7.05 4.73 -3.21
CA GLU A 68 7.20 5.96 -4.01
C GLU A 68 7.30 5.65 -5.52
N GLU A 69 8.11 4.66 -5.91
CA GLU A 69 8.21 4.22 -7.31
C GLU A 69 6.87 3.70 -7.84
N ALA A 70 6.11 2.95 -7.04
CA ALA A 70 4.79 2.47 -7.44
C ALA A 70 3.79 3.60 -7.72
N LEU A 71 3.99 4.81 -7.18
CA LEU A 71 3.19 6.00 -7.52
C LEU A 71 3.47 6.53 -8.92
N THR A 72 4.51 6.06 -9.61
CA THR A 72 4.76 6.41 -11.01
C THR A 72 3.91 5.59 -11.99
N ASP A 73 3.43 4.40 -11.59
CA ASP A 73 2.58 3.54 -12.39
C ASP A 73 1.11 3.70 -12.01
N GLU A 74 0.30 4.29 -12.89
CA GLU A 74 -1.14 4.42 -12.70
C GLU A 74 -1.87 3.08 -12.47
N ARG A 75 -1.27 1.96 -12.86
CA ARG A 75 -1.84 0.61 -12.73
C ARG A 75 -1.47 -0.09 -11.43
N ALA A 76 -0.57 0.48 -10.63
CA ALA A 76 -0.19 -0.09 -9.35
C ALA A 76 -1.41 -0.22 -8.42
N GLU A 77 -1.55 -1.37 -7.77
CA GLU A 77 -2.59 -1.59 -6.75
C GLU A 77 -2.13 -0.96 -5.43
N VAL A 78 -2.91 0.00 -4.95
CA VAL A 78 -2.59 0.80 -3.76
C VAL A 78 -3.74 0.86 -2.77
N VAL A 79 -3.41 1.20 -1.53
CA VAL A 79 -4.35 1.68 -0.53
C VAL A 79 -4.06 3.15 -0.27
N VAL A 80 -5.11 3.95 -0.19
CA VAL A 80 -5.03 5.40 -0.05
C VAL A 80 -5.88 5.85 1.12
N THR A 81 -5.29 6.69 1.96
CA THR A 81 -6.02 7.45 2.97
C THR A 81 -6.17 8.87 2.48
N ILE A 82 -7.40 9.35 2.35
CA ILE A 82 -7.74 10.72 1.96
C ILE A 82 -8.24 11.42 3.20
N VAL A 83 -7.62 12.53 3.57
CA VAL A 83 -8.01 13.34 4.73
C VAL A 83 -8.60 14.63 4.21
N LEU A 84 -9.80 14.99 4.68
CA LEU A 84 -10.51 16.22 4.32
C LEU A 84 -10.88 16.98 5.58
N VAL A 85 -10.66 18.30 5.59
CA VAL A 85 -11.27 19.22 6.55
C VAL A 85 -12.17 20.17 5.78
N TYR A 86 -13.44 20.26 6.16
CA TYR A 86 -14.41 21.11 5.49
C TYR A 86 -15.44 21.72 6.44
N ASP A 87 -16.04 22.82 6.00
CA ASP A 87 -17.13 23.48 6.71
C ASP A 87 -18.47 22.80 6.38
N HIS A 88 -19.11 22.19 7.39
CA HIS A 88 -20.36 21.46 7.20
C HIS A 88 -21.61 22.36 7.15
N HIS A 89 -21.49 23.65 7.44
CA HIS A 89 -22.56 24.63 7.22
C HIS A 89 -22.64 25.12 5.77
N LEU A 90 -21.59 24.89 4.97
CA LEU A 90 -21.63 25.19 3.55
C LEU A 90 -22.69 24.33 2.86
N ARG A 91 -23.77 24.99 2.45
CA ARG A 91 -24.90 24.34 1.80
C ARG A 91 -24.45 23.44 0.66
N ASN A 92 -24.99 22.23 0.65
CA ASN A 92 -24.76 21.19 -0.34
C ASN A 92 -23.34 20.59 -0.38
N LEU A 93 -22.37 21.03 0.45
CA LEU A 93 -21.04 20.44 0.43
C LEU A 93 -21.07 18.97 0.88
N THR A 94 -21.66 18.70 2.04
CA THR A 94 -21.78 17.35 2.59
C THR A 94 -22.51 16.42 1.60
N ALA A 95 -23.62 16.87 1.03
CA ALA A 95 -24.37 16.08 0.05
C ALA A 95 -23.55 15.78 -1.21
N ARG A 96 -22.76 16.73 -1.69
CA ARG A 96 -21.86 16.52 -2.84
C ARG A 96 -20.72 15.57 -2.49
N LEU A 97 -20.07 15.73 -1.34
CA LEU A 97 -19.04 14.80 -0.86
C LEU A 97 -19.60 13.38 -0.77
N THR A 98 -20.77 13.21 -0.16
CA THR A 98 -21.46 11.92 -0.10
C THR A 98 -21.76 11.38 -1.50
N GLN A 99 -22.32 12.18 -2.42
CA GLN A 99 -22.59 11.72 -3.78
C GLN A 99 -21.33 11.24 -4.50
N HIS A 100 -20.24 12.01 -4.44
CA HIS A 100 -18.96 11.62 -5.04
C HIS A 100 -18.42 10.32 -4.43
N GLN A 101 -18.61 10.11 -3.13
CA GLN A 101 -18.25 8.85 -2.47
C GLN A 101 -19.14 7.69 -2.95
N HIS A 102 -20.44 7.91 -3.10
CA HIS A 102 -21.38 6.92 -3.63
C HIS A 102 -21.07 6.51 -5.07
N ASP A 103 -20.57 7.44 -5.89
CA ASP A 103 -20.15 7.15 -7.26
C ASP A 103 -18.86 6.30 -7.32
N ALA A 104 -18.11 6.22 -6.21
CA ALA A 104 -16.83 5.51 -6.09
C ALA A 104 -16.85 4.39 -5.03
N LEU A 105 -18.02 3.79 -4.76
CA LEU A 105 -18.16 2.69 -3.78
C LEU A 105 -17.31 1.46 -4.10
N ASP A 106 -16.90 1.27 -5.36
CA ASP A 106 -15.99 0.20 -5.74
C ASP A 106 -14.55 0.43 -5.28
N LEU A 107 -14.20 1.69 -4.94
CA LEU A 107 -12.88 2.08 -4.44
C LEU A 107 -12.88 2.26 -2.91
N ILE A 108 -13.96 2.78 -2.32
CA ILE A 108 -14.00 3.12 -0.89
C ILE A 108 -14.18 1.86 -0.04
N THR A 109 -13.29 1.70 0.94
CA THR A 109 -13.35 0.63 1.93
C THR A 109 -14.04 1.10 3.21
N ALA A 110 -13.75 2.31 3.66
CA ALA A 110 -14.33 2.88 4.88
C ALA A 110 -14.21 4.41 4.88
N THR A 111 -15.11 5.06 5.63
CA THR A 111 -15.07 6.49 5.90
C THR A 111 -15.25 6.73 7.39
N LEU A 112 -14.42 7.58 7.97
CA LEU A 112 -14.53 8.09 9.34
C LEU A 112 -14.84 9.58 9.30
N HIS A 113 -15.86 10.01 10.03
CA HIS A 113 -16.25 11.41 10.16
C HIS A 113 -16.15 11.85 11.62
N VAL A 114 -15.54 13.00 11.87
CA VAL A 114 -15.36 13.59 13.20
C VAL A 114 -15.73 15.08 13.14
N HIS A 115 -16.62 15.52 14.03
CA HIS A 115 -16.85 16.95 14.24
C HIS A 115 -15.67 17.55 15.03
N LEU A 116 -14.92 18.47 14.42
CA LEU A 116 -13.79 19.14 15.06
C LEU A 116 -14.26 20.30 15.95
N ASP A 117 -15.26 21.04 15.47
CA ASP A 117 -15.90 22.15 16.15
C ASP A 117 -17.29 22.44 15.54
N GLU A 118 -17.90 23.55 15.92
CA GLU A 118 -19.24 23.97 15.45
C GLU A 118 -19.32 24.09 13.93
N HIS A 119 -18.24 24.37 13.22
CA HIS A 119 -18.29 24.59 11.77
C HIS A 119 -17.56 23.51 10.97
N ARG A 120 -16.53 22.86 11.53
CA ARG A 120 -15.62 22.00 10.77
C ARG A 120 -15.77 20.53 11.09
N CYS A 121 -15.69 19.73 10.03
CA CYS A 121 -15.59 18.28 10.11
C CYS A 121 -14.24 17.83 9.56
N LEU A 122 -13.66 16.81 10.19
CA LEU A 122 -12.60 15.99 9.65
C LEU A 122 -13.22 14.72 9.09
N GLU A 123 -12.89 14.39 7.85
CA GLU A 123 -13.29 13.15 7.21
C GLU A 123 -12.07 12.41 6.70
N VAL A 124 -11.97 11.12 7.04
CA VAL A 124 -10.87 10.23 6.64
C VAL A 124 -11.47 9.09 5.83
N LEU A 125 -11.15 9.03 4.54
CA LEU A 125 -11.59 7.98 3.64
C LEU A 125 -10.44 7.01 3.39
N VAL A 126 -10.71 5.72 3.51
CA VAL A 126 -9.80 4.65 3.09
C VAL A 126 -10.32 4.10 1.77
N ALA A 127 -9.50 4.17 0.72
CA ALA A 127 -9.81 3.66 -0.61
C ALA A 127 -8.74 2.68 -1.10
N ARG A 128 -9.12 1.74 -1.96
CA ARG A 128 -8.22 0.74 -2.53
C ARG A 128 -8.50 0.57 -4.02
N GLY A 129 -7.44 0.42 -4.80
CA GLY A 129 -7.52 0.09 -6.22
C GLY A 129 -6.31 0.60 -7.00
N ARG A 130 -6.47 0.70 -8.32
CA ARG A 130 -5.43 1.24 -9.21
C ARG A 130 -5.10 2.70 -8.88
N TYR A 131 -3.82 3.00 -8.72
CA TYR A 131 -3.31 4.30 -8.31
C TYR A 131 -3.94 5.46 -9.09
N GLY A 132 -3.95 5.39 -10.43
CA GLY A 132 -4.52 6.46 -11.25
C GLY A 132 -6.02 6.71 -10.99
N ARG A 133 -6.80 5.65 -10.74
CA ARG A 133 -8.23 5.79 -10.40
C ARG A 133 -8.42 6.41 -9.03
N VAL A 134 -7.74 5.88 -8.02
CA VAL A 134 -7.88 6.34 -6.63
C VAL A 134 -7.35 7.76 -6.49
N ARG A 135 -6.27 8.11 -7.19
CA ARG A 135 -5.72 9.47 -7.19
C ARG A 135 -6.69 10.48 -7.80
N ARG A 136 -7.27 10.19 -8.97
CA ARG A 136 -8.29 11.07 -9.58
C ARG A 136 -9.52 11.24 -8.69
N PHE A 137 -9.96 10.17 -8.03
CA PHE A 137 -11.04 10.25 -7.06
C PHE A 137 -10.67 11.17 -5.88
N ALA A 138 -9.50 10.99 -5.29
CA ALA A 138 -9.02 11.85 -4.20
C ALA A 138 -8.90 13.32 -4.62
N ASP A 139 -8.32 13.60 -5.79
CA ASP A 139 -8.20 14.95 -6.34
C ASP A 139 -9.58 15.60 -6.57
N SER A 140 -10.58 14.82 -7.00
CA SER A 140 -11.95 15.31 -7.17
C SER A 140 -12.61 15.71 -5.84
N LEU A 141 -12.29 14.99 -4.74
CA LEU A 141 -12.78 15.35 -3.41
C LEU A 141 -12.08 16.60 -2.88
N ILE A 142 -10.76 16.64 -2.96
CA ILE A 142 -9.92 17.71 -2.40
C ILE A 142 -10.19 19.05 -3.11
N SER A 143 -10.46 19.01 -4.42
CA SER A 143 -10.74 20.22 -5.21
C SER A 143 -12.17 20.75 -5.06
N MET A 144 -13.05 20.09 -4.30
CA MET A 144 -14.42 20.60 -4.11
C MET A 144 -14.43 21.90 -3.32
N LYS A 145 -15.10 22.91 -3.89
CA LYS A 145 -15.33 24.20 -3.22
C LYS A 145 -15.95 23.98 -1.83
N GLY A 146 -15.24 24.43 -0.79
CA GLY A 146 -15.63 24.30 0.61
C GLY A 146 -14.81 23.29 1.40
N VAL A 147 -14.04 22.44 0.73
CA VAL A 147 -12.91 21.73 1.35
C VAL A 147 -11.82 22.76 1.66
N GLN A 148 -11.48 22.87 2.94
CA GLN A 148 -10.51 23.83 3.47
C GLN A 148 -9.09 23.24 3.46
N HIS A 149 -8.98 21.95 3.74
CA HIS A 149 -7.73 21.22 3.70
C HIS A 149 -7.98 19.81 3.17
N GLY A 150 -7.04 19.31 2.37
CA GLY A 150 -7.10 17.97 1.81
C GLY A 150 -5.69 17.40 1.68
N ASP A 151 -5.49 16.17 2.12
CA ASP A 151 -4.22 15.45 1.97
C ASP A 151 -4.46 13.99 1.60
N VAL A 152 -3.45 13.38 0.98
CA VAL A 152 -3.51 12.00 0.48
C VAL A 152 -2.25 11.26 0.88
N MET A 153 -2.42 10.22 1.68
CA MET A 153 -1.35 9.27 1.95
C MET A 153 -1.58 7.99 1.16
N VAL A 154 -0.58 7.60 0.37
CA VAL A 154 -0.65 6.38 -0.45
C VAL A 154 0.31 5.35 0.12
N THR A 155 -0.11 4.09 0.12
CA THR A 155 0.72 2.95 0.50
C THR A 155 0.46 1.77 -0.43
N THR A 156 1.48 0.94 -0.61
CA THR A 156 1.39 -0.31 -1.38
C THR A 156 1.05 -1.47 -0.45
N LEU A 157 0.43 -2.51 -0.98
CA LEU A 157 0.04 -3.71 -0.19
C LEU A 157 1.24 -4.61 0.20
N GLY A 158 2.44 -4.29 -0.27
CA GLY A 158 3.69 -5.02 0.01
C GLY A 158 4.44 -5.41 -1.24
#